data_AF-A0A7C5VF38-F1
#
_entry.id   AF-A0A7C5VF38-F1
#
_cell.length_a   1.000
_cell.length_b   1.000
_cell.length_c   1.000
_cell.angle_alpha   90.00
_cell.angle_beta   90.00
_cell.angle_gamma   90.00
#
_symmetry.space_group_name_H-M   'P 1'
#
loop_
_entity.id
_entity.type
_entity.pdbx_description
1 polymer ?
#
loop_
_entity_poly.entity_id
_entity_poly.type
_entity_poly.pdbx_seq_one_letter_code
_entity_poly.pdbx_strand_id
1 'polypeptide(L)'
;MRERERLEALEREILRLEEELKRLVPGLRLKHVYCGKEGCWCARARKAGLEGHGPYYYRYVWDGQKERVGRDGEVKKGKQTERYVGKSVEAWPSTWRAFRALGKRLAELTEEKERLLTQEVGSD
;
A
#
# COMPACT_ATOMS: atom_id res chain seq x y z
N MET A 1 -11.93 21.70 -18.28
CA MET A 1 -10.89 20.98 -19.07
C MET A 1 -9.59 20.75 -18.31
N ARG A 2 -9.05 21.71 -17.55
CA ARG A 2 -7.76 21.56 -16.84
C ARG A 2 -7.71 20.55 -15.69
N GLU A 3 -8.83 20.29 -15.00
CA GLU A 3 -8.86 19.36 -13.85
C GLU A 3 -8.86 17.89 -14.26
N ARG A 4 -9.61 17.53 -15.29
CA ARG A 4 -9.61 16.17 -15.85
C ARG A 4 -8.22 15.75 -16.34
N GLU A 5 -7.51 16.64 -17.04
CA GLU A 5 -6.13 16.39 -17.48
C GLU A 5 -5.18 16.19 -16.30
N ARG A 6 -5.38 16.93 -15.21
CA ARG A 6 -4.63 16.79 -13.96
C ARG A 6 -4.92 15.46 -13.27
N LEU A 7 -6.18 15.03 -13.20
CA LEU A 7 -6.56 13.72 -12.67
C LEU A 7 -5.93 12.57 -13.47
N GLU A 8 -6.00 12.62 -14.80
CA GLU A 8 -5.37 11.60 -15.66
C GLU A 8 -3.85 11.56 -15.50
N ALA A 9 -3.20 12.73 -15.32
CA ALA A 9 -1.77 12.79 -15.04
C ALA A 9 -1.41 12.17 -13.68
N LEU A 10 -2.20 12.43 -12.63
CA LEU A 10 -2.03 11.81 -11.32
C LEU A 10 -2.21 10.30 -11.37
N GLU A 11 -3.22 9.81 -12.09
CA GLU A 11 -3.48 8.37 -12.24
C GLU A 11 -2.32 7.64 -12.93
N ARG A 12 -1.78 8.23 -14.00
CA ARG A 12 -0.59 7.68 -14.69
C ARG A 12 0.62 7.62 -13.78
N GLU A 13 0.85 8.66 -13.01
CA GLU A 13 2.00 8.72 -12.09
C GLU A 13 1.86 7.76 -10.92
N ILE A 14 0.65 7.64 -10.34
CA ILE A 14 0.33 6.64 -9.32
C ILE A 14 0.64 5.24 -9.85
N LEU A 15 0.13 4.88 -11.02
CA LEU A 15 0.38 3.57 -11.64
C LEU A 15 1.87 3.30 -11.86
N ARG A 16 2.62 4.31 -12.33
CA ARG A 16 4.08 4.21 -12.51
C ARG A 16 4.78 3.89 -11.20
N LEU A 17 4.44 4.58 -10.11
CA LEU A 17 5.04 4.37 -8.79
C LEU A 17 4.68 3.01 -8.20
N GLU A 18 3.45 2.54 -8.39
CA GLU A 18 3.06 1.20 -7.96
C GLU A 18 3.91 0.11 -8.64
N GLU A 19 4.16 0.25 -9.94
CA GLU A 19 5.02 -0.67 -10.69
C GLU A 19 6.49 -0.60 -10.23
N GLU A 20 7.02 0.59 -9.93
CA GLU A 20 8.36 0.73 -9.37
C GLU A 20 8.50 0.07 -8.00
N LEU A 21 7.50 0.22 -7.13
CA LEU A 21 7.45 -0.45 -5.83
C LEU A 21 7.40 -1.98 -5.99
N LYS A 22 6.62 -2.49 -6.95
CA LYS A 22 6.57 -3.95 -7.27
C LYS A 22 7.90 -4.47 -7.82
N ARG A 23 8.65 -3.66 -8.58
CA ARG A 23 10.01 -4.01 -9.04
C ARG A 23 11.01 -4.08 -7.88
N LEU A 24 10.94 -3.13 -6.94
CA LEU A 24 11.80 -3.13 -5.75
C LEU A 24 11.50 -4.30 -4.82
N VAL A 25 10.23 -4.69 -4.71
CA VAL A 25 9.78 -5.78 -3.84
C VAL A 25 8.89 -6.73 -4.65
N PRO A 26 9.47 -7.80 -5.24
CA PRO A 26 8.70 -8.80 -5.97
C PRO A 26 7.59 -9.42 -5.11
N GLY A 27 6.38 -9.50 -5.67
CA GLY A 27 5.20 -10.00 -4.96
C GLY A 27 4.56 -8.98 -4.00
N LEU A 28 4.96 -7.71 -4.08
CA LEU A 28 4.32 -6.63 -3.37
C LEU A 28 2.85 -6.49 -3.80
N ARG A 29 1.98 -6.39 -2.81
CA ARG A 29 0.61 -5.94 -2.92
C ARG A 29 0.44 -4.67 -2.11
N LEU A 30 -0.09 -3.66 -2.77
CA LEU A 30 -0.43 -2.40 -2.14
C LEU A 30 -1.87 -2.51 -1.61
N LYS A 31 -2.04 -2.18 -0.34
CA LYS A 31 -3.36 -1.97 0.26
C LYS A 31 -3.43 -0.55 0.76
N HIS A 32 -4.26 0.25 0.11
CA HIS A 32 -4.67 1.55 0.63
C HIS A 32 -5.68 1.29 1.75
N VAL A 33 -5.19 1.25 2.99
CA VAL A 33 -6.06 1.11 4.17
C VAL A 33 -6.51 2.52 4.56
N TYR A 34 -7.63 2.95 3.99
CA TYR A 34 -8.37 4.09 4.51
C TYR A 34 -8.99 3.68 5.83
N CYS A 35 -8.44 4.16 6.95
CA CYS A 35 -9.07 3.85 8.22
C CYS A 35 -10.28 4.78 8.45
N GLY A 36 -11.46 4.30 8.02
CA GLY A 36 -12.75 4.88 8.39
C GLY A 36 -13.23 4.48 9.80
N LYS A 37 -12.35 3.90 10.64
CA LYS A 37 -12.73 3.47 11.99
C LYS A 37 -12.51 4.58 13.00
N GLU A 38 -13.56 4.86 13.77
CA GLU A 38 -13.51 5.72 14.95
C GLU A 38 -12.41 5.21 15.91
N GLY A 39 -11.49 6.10 16.33
CA GLY A 39 -10.35 5.75 17.19
C GLY A 39 -9.10 5.23 16.47
N CYS A 40 -9.12 5.10 15.14
CA CYS A 40 -7.90 4.79 14.39
C CYS A 40 -6.83 5.88 14.55
N TRP A 41 -5.55 5.48 14.67
CA TRP A 41 -4.44 6.42 14.77
C TRP A 41 -4.45 7.45 13.63
N CYS A 42 -4.77 7.08 12.39
CA CYS A 42 -4.82 8.03 11.27
C CYS A 42 -5.90 9.12 11.45
N ALA A 43 -7.07 8.77 12.01
CA ALA A 43 -8.12 9.75 12.30
C ALA A 43 -7.71 10.72 13.43
N ARG A 44 -6.99 10.22 14.45
CA ARG A 44 -6.41 11.06 15.52
C ARG A 44 -5.22 11.89 15.02
N ALA A 45 -4.38 11.33 14.16
CA ALA A 45 -3.23 11.96 13.54
C ALA A 45 -3.67 13.13 12.66
N ARG A 46 -4.69 12.93 11.80
CA ARG A 46 -5.28 13.99 10.98
C ARG A 46 -5.87 15.12 11.83
N LYS A 47 -6.56 14.80 12.93
CA LYS A 47 -7.03 15.80 13.93
C LYS A 47 -5.89 16.51 14.66
N ALA A 48 -4.71 15.89 14.75
CA ALA A 48 -3.51 16.43 15.38
C ALA A 48 -2.52 17.08 14.38
N GLY A 49 -2.90 17.23 13.11
CA GLY A 49 -2.02 17.81 12.07
C GLY A 49 -0.83 16.92 11.67
N LEU A 50 -0.89 15.62 11.96
CA LEU A 50 0.12 14.62 11.57
C LEU A 50 -0.22 13.98 10.22
N GLU A 51 0.79 13.64 9.43
CA GLU A 51 0.66 12.99 8.11
C GLU A 51 -0.20 11.71 8.21
N GLY A 52 -1.09 11.49 7.24
CA GLY A 52 -1.90 10.28 7.14
C GLY A 52 -1.02 9.03 7.00
N HIS A 53 -1.56 7.84 7.31
CA HIS A 53 -0.83 6.62 6.98
C HIS A 53 -0.73 6.50 5.46
N GLY A 54 0.51 6.43 4.96
CA GLY A 54 0.76 5.96 3.59
C GLY A 54 0.26 4.53 3.38
N PRO A 55 0.24 4.03 2.14
CA PRO A 55 -0.27 2.70 1.83
C PRO A 55 0.43 1.62 2.64
N TYR A 56 -0.35 0.62 3.08
CA TYR A 56 0.20 -0.54 3.73
C TYR A 56 0.67 -1.53 2.67
N TYR A 57 1.92 -1.91 2.79
CA TYR A 57 2.59 -2.79 1.86
C TYR A 57 2.58 -4.21 2.39
N TYR A 58 2.04 -5.13 1.61
CA TYR A 58 1.96 -6.54 1.97
C TYR A 58 2.64 -7.41 0.91
N ARG A 59 3.11 -8.59 1.31
CA ARG A 59 3.51 -9.65 0.40
C ARG A 59 2.99 -10.98 0.91
N TYR A 60 2.66 -11.90 0.01
CA TYR A 60 2.47 -13.29 0.43
C TYR A 60 3.82 -13.95 0.61
N VAL A 61 3.99 -14.58 1.76
CA VAL A 61 5.09 -15.52 1.99
C VAL A 61 4.47 -16.88 2.25
N TRP A 62 5.05 -17.91 1.63
CA TRP A 62 4.77 -19.28 2.04
C TRP A 62 5.29 -19.42 3.46
N ASP A 63 4.39 -19.70 4.41
CA ASP A 63 4.88 -20.15 5.69
C ASP A 63 5.53 -21.51 5.51
N GLY A 64 6.73 -21.68 6.05
CA GLY A 64 7.40 -22.97 6.10
C GLY A 64 6.74 -23.91 7.10
N GLN A 65 5.41 -23.82 7.33
CA GLN A 65 4.75 -24.81 8.17
C GLN A 65 4.81 -26.14 7.44
N LYS A 66 5.42 -27.11 8.11
CA LYS A 66 5.66 -28.48 7.68
C LYS A 66 4.44 -29.01 6.93
N GLU A 67 4.68 -29.65 5.79
CA GLU A 67 3.68 -30.44 5.07
C GLU A 67 2.85 -31.23 6.08
N ARG A 68 1.54 -30.96 6.13
CA ARG A 68 0.64 -31.71 7.02
C ARG A 68 -0.01 -32.80 6.19
N VAL A 69 0.28 -34.05 6.55
CA VAL A 69 -0.42 -35.21 5.99
C VAL A 69 -1.75 -35.33 6.71
N GLY A 70 -2.85 -35.17 5.98
CA GLY A 70 -4.20 -35.39 6.46
C GLY A 70 -4.46 -36.87 6.76
N ARG A 71 -5.58 -37.15 7.43
CA ARG A 71 -5.96 -38.51 7.86
C ARG A 71 -6.03 -39.52 6.69
N ASP A 72 -6.29 -39.04 5.49
CA ASP A 72 -6.45 -39.84 4.27
C ASP A 72 -5.19 -39.85 3.38
N GLY A 73 -4.04 -39.41 3.89
CA GLY A 73 -2.78 -39.33 3.13
C GLY A 73 -2.62 -38.06 2.29
N GLU A 74 -3.58 -37.13 2.34
CA GLU A 74 -3.52 -35.86 1.61
C GLU A 74 -2.39 -34.96 2.15
N VAL A 75 -1.40 -34.63 1.31
CA VAL A 75 -0.33 -33.69 1.67
C VAL A 75 -0.82 -32.25 1.45
N LYS A 76 -1.13 -31.54 2.53
CA LYS A 76 -1.43 -30.10 2.46
C LYS A 76 -0.11 -29.33 2.42
N LYS A 77 0.25 -28.85 1.21
CA LYS A 77 1.36 -27.91 1.00
C LYS A 77 1.03 -26.59 1.72
N GLY A 78 2.07 -25.93 2.26
CA GLY A 78 1.99 -24.84 3.25
C GLY A 78 1.00 -23.70 2.97
N LYS A 79 0.78 -22.81 3.94
CA LYS A 79 -0.19 -21.72 3.78
C LYS A 79 0.50 -20.46 3.29
N GLN A 80 -0.05 -19.82 2.26
CA GLN A 80 0.35 -18.45 1.94
C GLN A 80 -0.19 -17.51 3.01
N THR A 81 0.71 -16.78 3.66
CA THR A 81 0.36 -15.78 4.68
C THR A 81 0.70 -14.39 4.17
N GLU A 82 -0.24 -13.46 4.32
CA GLU A 82 -0.02 -12.05 4.03
C GLU A 82 0.87 -11.45 5.15
N ARG A 83 2.01 -10.89 4.80
CA ARG A 83 2.93 -10.22 5.74
C ARG A 83 3.17 -8.78 5.34
N TYR A 84 3.15 -7.91 6.34
CA TYR A 84 3.50 -6.51 6.19
C TYR A 84 4.99 -6.37 5.86
N VAL A 85 5.28 -5.57 4.83
CA VAL A 85 6.60 -5.49 4.19
C VAL A 85 7.56 -4.59 4.96
N GLY A 86 7.08 -3.62 5.76
CA GLY A 86 7.92 -2.59 6.38
C GLY A 86 9.14 -3.15 7.11
N LYS A 87 8.94 -4.10 8.03
CA LYS A 87 10.03 -4.74 8.79
C LYS A 87 10.96 -5.63 7.94
N SER A 88 10.48 -6.13 6.80
CA SER A 88 11.26 -7.03 5.94
C SER A 88 12.14 -6.28 4.94
N VAL A 89 11.75 -5.07 4.53
CA VAL A 89 12.56 -4.23 3.64
C VAL A 89 13.62 -3.46 4.42
N GLU A 90 13.40 -3.14 5.70
CA GLU A 90 14.42 -2.56 6.59
C GLU A 90 15.73 -3.37 6.62
N ALA A 91 15.68 -4.69 6.35
CA ALA A 91 16.86 -5.55 6.23
C ALA A 91 17.72 -5.28 4.98
N TRP A 92 17.21 -4.53 3.99
CA TRP A 92 17.90 -4.16 2.74
C TRP A 92 18.01 -2.62 2.64
N PRO A 93 19.08 -2.01 3.18
CA PRO A 93 19.13 -0.58 3.43
C PRO A 93 18.92 0.33 2.20
N SER A 94 19.44 -0.05 1.02
CA SER A 94 19.25 0.71 -0.22
C SER A 94 17.83 0.57 -0.77
N THR A 95 17.30 -0.66 -0.80
CA THR A 95 15.92 -0.95 -1.19
C THR A 95 14.94 -0.26 -0.26
N TRP A 96 15.20 -0.19 1.05
CA TRP A 96 14.37 0.51 2.03
C TRP A 96 14.26 2.00 1.78
N ARG A 97 15.38 2.67 1.52
CA ARG A 97 15.34 4.11 1.24
C ARG A 97 14.54 4.41 -0.03
N ALA A 98 14.80 3.67 -1.11
CA ALA A 98 14.05 3.81 -2.36
C ALA A 98 12.56 3.52 -2.17
N PHE A 99 12.24 2.42 -1.49
CA PHE A 99 10.87 2.00 -1.18
C PHE A 99 10.12 3.04 -0.34
N ARG A 100 10.77 3.59 0.70
CA ARG A 100 10.19 4.64 1.54
C ARG A 100 9.95 5.94 0.75
N ALA A 101 10.89 6.33 -0.09
CA ALA A 101 10.78 7.55 -0.90
C ALA A 101 9.63 7.44 -1.92
N LEU A 102 9.60 6.36 -2.70
CA LEU A 102 8.52 6.07 -3.65
C LEU A 102 7.17 5.94 -2.93
N GLY A 103 7.16 5.29 -1.76
CA GLY A 103 5.96 5.10 -0.98
C GLY A 103 5.38 6.38 -0.37
N LYS A 104 6.25 7.31 0.04
CA LYS A 104 5.83 8.66 0.46
C LYS A 104 5.21 9.40 -0.74
N ARG A 105 5.88 9.37 -1.89
CA ARG A 105 5.40 10.05 -3.09
C ARG A 105 4.04 9.51 -3.56
N LEU A 106 3.86 8.19 -3.51
CA LEU A 106 2.59 7.55 -3.83
C LEU A 106 1.46 8.04 -2.91
N ALA A 107 1.71 8.14 -1.60
CA ALA A 107 0.73 8.65 -0.65
C ALA A 107 0.33 10.10 -0.95
N GLU A 108 1.30 10.98 -1.22
CA GLU A 108 1.05 12.39 -1.55
C GLU A 108 0.17 12.55 -2.80
N LEU A 109 0.43 11.76 -3.84
CA LEU A 109 -0.32 11.81 -5.09
C LEU A 109 -1.74 11.25 -4.93
N THR A 110 -1.90 10.19 -4.15
CA THR A 110 -3.22 9.63 -3.81
C THR A 110 -4.06 10.63 -3.03
N GLU A 111 -3.47 11.31 -2.04
CA GLU A 111 -4.15 12.40 -1.31
C GLU A 111 -4.51 13.58 -2.23
N GLU A 112 -3.63 13.95 -3.17
CA GLU A 112 -3.92 15.00 -4.14
C GLU A 112 -5.08 14.62 -5.06
N LYS A 113 -5.10 13.38 -5.56
CA LYS A 113 -6.21 12.84 -6.35
C LYS A 113 -7.53 12.89 -5.59
N GLU A 114 -7.53 12.47 -4.32
CA GLU A 114 -8.72 12.52 -3.47
C GLU A 114 -9.24 13.94 -3.24
N ARG A 115 -8.33 14.90 -3.03
CA ARG A 115 -8.71 16.32 -2.90
C ARG A 115 -9.41 16.83 -4.16
N LEU A 116 -8.86 16.53 -5.34
CA LEU A 116 -9.47 16.94 -6.61
C LEU A 116 -10.86 16.31 -6.81
N LEU A 117 -11.00 15.00 -6.56
CA LEU A 117 -12.28 14.31 -6.67
C LEU A 117 -13.33 14.85 -5.69
N THR A 118 -12.93 15.29 -4.49
CA THR A 118 -13.85 15.89 -3.50
C THR A 118 -14.28 17.30 -3.90
N GLN A 119 -13.41 18.07 -4.56
CA GLN A 119 -13.73 19.41 -5.06
C GLN A 119 -14.73 19.36 -6.23
N GLU A 120 -14.64 18.36 -7.10
CA GLU A 120 -15.61 18.16 -8.18
C GLU A 120 -17.02 17.82 -7.66
N VAL A 121 -17.14 17.05 -6.56
CA VAL A 121 -18.43 16.65 -5.98
C VAL A 121 -19.10 17.75 -5.13
N GLY A 122 -18.33 18.71 -4.61
CA GLY A 122 -18.85 19.81 -3.78
C GLY A 122 -19.22 21.09 -4.56
N SER A 123 -19.14 21.05 -5.89
CA SER A 123 -19.35 22.21 -6.77
C SER A 123 -20.70 22.19 -7.52
N ASP A 124 -21.60 21.27 -7.16
CA ASP A 124 -22.98 21.16 -7.67
C ASP A 124 -24.01 21.76 -6.69
#